data_AF-A0A6M4HAU5-F1
#
_entry.id   AF-A0A6M4HAU5-F1
#
_cell.length_a   1.000
_cell.length_b   1.000
_cell.length_c   1.000
_cell.angle_alpha   90.00
_cell.angle_beta   90.00
_cell.angle_gamma   90.00
#
_symmetry.space_group_name_H-M   'P 1'
#
loop_
_entity.id
_entity.type
_entity.pdbx_description
1 polymer ?
#
loop_
_entity_poly.entity_id
_entity_poly.type
_entity_poly.pdbx_seq_one_letter_code
_entity_poly.pdbx_strand_id
1 'polypeptide(L)'
;MRIVLVGFTCMVTFFALNSDASIYKMVENAYKVTLVGAFVPLVCGLYWKRATNLGGTLAVIFGLTVWIGMELFQPDGLMPPQLAGLIASFTGMIVGSLAVKGFGPQAAH
;
A
#
# COMPACT_ATOMS: atom_id res chain seq x y z
N MET A 1 -8.14 -25.27 -0.71
CA MET A 1 -8.62 -24.68 0.56
C MET A 1 -8.01 -25.33 1.80
N ARG A 2 -8.17 -26.64 2.05
CA ARG A 2 -7.67 -27.29 3.29
C ARG A 2 -6.14 -27.22 3.48
N ILE A 3 -5.36 -27.46 2.42
CA ILE A 3 -3.88 -27.36 2.47
C ILE A 3 -3.40 -25.93 2.77
N VAL A 4 -4.09 -24.92 2.22
CA VAL A 4 -3.79 -23.51 2.48
C VAL A 4 -4.03 -23.16 3.94
N LEU A 5 -5.12 -23.67 4.54
CA LEU A 5 -5.41 -23.47 5.96
C LEU A 5 -4.32 -24.09 6.83
N VAL A 6 -3.95 -25.35 6.58
CA VAL A 6 -2.88 -26.03 7.37
C VAL A 6 -1.55 -25.28 7.24
N GLY A 7 -1.17 -24.88 6.01
CA GLY A 7 0.05 -24.10 5.79
C GLY A 7 0.05 -22.74 6.49
N PHE A 8 -1.06 -22.01 6.40
CA PHE A 8 -1.22 -20.72 7.07
C PHE A 8 -1.19 -20.85 8.59
N THR A 9 -1.85 -21.87 9.16
CA THR A 9 -1.84 -22.16 10.59
C THR A 9 -0.42 -22.45 11.10
N CYS A 10 0.35 -23.27 10.40
CA CYS A 10 1.75 -23.52 10.76
C CYS A 10 2.59 -22.23 10.74
N MET A 11 2.41 -21.39 9.71
CA MET A 11 3.16 -20.13 9.55
C MET A 11 2.83 -19.12 10.66
N VAL A 12 1.55 -18.93 10.99
CA VAL A 12 1.12 -18.03 12.07
C VAL A 12 1.56 -18.55 13.44
N THR A 13 1.50 -19.87 13.67
CA THR A 13 1.99 -20.48 14.92
C THR A 13 3.48 -20.25 15.09
N PHE A 14 4.27 -20.40 14.02
CA PHE A 14 5.70 -20.12 14.04
C PHE A 14 6.01 -18.64 14.27
N PHE A 15 5.25 -17.74 13.62
CA PHE A 15 5.36 -16.30 13.82
C PHE A 15 5.07 -15.90 15.27
N ALA A 16 4.04 -16.52 15.89
CA ALA A 16 3.68 -16.27 17.29
C ALA A 16 4.73 -16.77 18.29
N LEU A 17 5.43 -17.88 18.00
CA LEU A 17 6.50 -18.41 18.84
C LEU A 17 7.80 -17.60 18.76
N ASN A 18 8.06 -16.91 17.64
CA ASN A 18 9.27 -16.09 17.44
C ASN A 18 9.06 -14.59 17.72
N SER A 19 7.82 -14.13 17.86
CA SER A 19 7.54 -12.69 18.03
C SER A 19 7.40 -12.30 19.50
N ASP A 20 8.38 -11.57 20.03
CA ASP A 20 8.29 -10.82 21.29
C ASP A 20 7.51 -9.49 21.14
N ALA A 21 6.98 -9.20 19.95
CA ALA A 21 6.22 -7.99 19.67
C ALA A 21 4.77 -8.11 20.18
N SER A 22 4.34 -7.15 20.99
CA SER A 22 2.94 -7.00 21.42
C SER A 22 1.97 -7.07 20.23
N ILE A 23 0.84 -7.75 20.38
CA ILE A 23 -0.23 -7.88 19.37
C ILE A 23 -0.56 -6.52 18.72
N TYR A 24 -0.54 -5.44 19.51
CA TYR A 24 -0.79 -4.09 19.03
C TYR A 24 0.22 -3.59 17.99
N LYS A 25 1.50 -3.94 18.11
CA LYS A 25 2.54 -3.55 17.16
C LYS A 25 2.43 -4.32 15.84
N MET A 26 2.08 -5.60 15.92
CA MET A 26 1.87 -6.42 14.73
C MET A 26 0.65 -5.92 13.92
N VAL A 27 -0.43 -5.57 14.62
CA VAL A 27 -1.64 -4.99 14.01
C VAL A 27 -1.36 -3.59 13.44
N GLU A 28 -0.65 -2.73 14.19
CA GLU A 28 -0.26 -1.39 13.74
C GLU A 28 0.48 -1.47 12.41
N ASN A 29 1.48 -2.36 12.29
CA ASN A 29 2.30 -2.50 11.09
C ASN A 29 1.51 -2.96 9.86
N ALA A 30 0.58 -3.91 10.03
CA ALA A 30 -0.27 -4.37 8.93
C ALA A 30 -1.14 -3.25 8.36
N TYR A 31 -1.67 -2.38 9.23
CA TYR A 31 -2.46 -1.22 8.80
C TYR A 31 -1.62 -0.21 7.98
N LYS A 32 -0.34 -0.01 8.33
CA LYS A 32 0.57 0.88 7.58
C LYS A 32 0.64 0.50 6.10
N VAL A 33 0.86 -0.79 5.83
CA VAL A 33 1.02 -1.34 4.48
C VAL A 33 -0.22 -1.08 3.64
N THR A 34 -1.40 -1.42 4.17
CA THR A 34 -2.68 -1.26 3.44
C THR A 34 -3.04 0.21 3.21
N LEU A 35 -2.74 1.08 4.18
CA LEU A 35 -2.98 2.51 4.08
C LEU A 35 -2.11 3.15 2.99
N VAL A 36 -0.85 2.74 2.88
CA VAL A 36 0.05 3.28 1.87
C VAL A 36 -0.21 2.68 0.49
N GLY A 37 -0.43 1.36 0.42
CA GLY A 37 -0.51 0.64 -0.85
C GLY A 37 -1.89 0.69 -1.50
N ALA A 38 -2.97 0.60 -0.73
CA ALA A 38 -4.31 0.38 -1.27
C ALA A 38 -5.28 1.54 -1.03
N PHE A 39 -5.13 2.32 0.03
CA PHE A 39 -6.10 3.37 0.37
C PHE A 39 -6.26 4.42 -0.75
N VAL A 40 -5.15 5.00 -1.20
CA VAL A 40 -5.16 6.03 -2.26
C VAL A 40 -5.74 5.54 -3.58
N PRO A 41 -5.29 4.43 -4.19
CA PRO A 41 -5.86 3.96 -5.45
C PRO A 41 -7.32 3.55 -5.31
N LEU A 42 -7.75 3.00 -4.16
CA LEU A 42 -9.15 2.66 -3.93
C LEU A 42 -10.04 3.91 -3.79
N VAL A 43 -9.61 4.91 -3.00
CA VAL A 43 -10.37 6.16 -2.81
C VAL A 43 -10.43 6.93 -4.13
N CYS A 44 -9.31 7.07 -4.84
CA CYS A 44 -9.30 7.71 -6.15
C CYS A 44 -10.09 6.90 -7.18
N GLY A 45 -10.02 5.56 -7.17
CA GLY A 45 -10.83 4.71 -8.03
C GLY A 45 -12.34 4.88 -7.83
N LEU A 46 -12.78 5.06 -6.58
CA LEU A 46 -14.20 5.20 -6.25
C LEU A 46 -14.74 6.62 -6.49
N TYR A 47 -13.98 7.65 -6.11
CA TYR A 47 -14.46 9.04 -6.13
C TYR A 47 -13.97 9.87 -7.33
N TRP A 48 -12.89 9.46 -8.01
CA TRP A 48 -12.26 10.27 -9.05
C TRP A 48 -12.52 9.70 -10.45
N LYS A 49 -13.39 10.36 -11.22
CA LYS A 49 -13.76 9.95 -12.60
C LYS A 49 -12.59 9.81 -13.60
N ARG A 50 -11.42 10.35 -13.27
CA ARG A 50 -10.19 10.26 -14.09
C ARG A 50 -9.18 9.24 -13.57
N ALA A 51 -9.56 8.38 -12.63
CA ALA A 51 -8.68 7.31 -12.16
C ALA A 51 -8.36 6.36 -13.31
N THR A 52 -7.07 6.06 -13.50
CA THR A 52 -6.60 5.14 -14.53
C THR A 52 -5.92 3.93 -13.91
N ASN A 53 -5.94 2.79 -14.61
CA ASN A 53 -5.27 1.56 -14.15
C ASN A 53 -3.75 1.79 -13.95
N LEU A 54 -3.12 2.57 -14.83
CA LEU A 54 -1.70 2.90 -14.73
C LEU A 54 -1.41 3.83 -13.55
N GLY A 55 -2.29 4.82 -13.30
CA GLY A 55 -2.23 5.67 -12.11
C GLY A 55 -2.36 4.87 -10.82
N GLY A 56 -3.28 3.90 -10.77
CA GLY A 56 -3.44 3.01 -9.62
C GLY A 56 -2.19 2.17 -9.35
N THR A 57 -1.61 1.54 -10.39
CA THR A 57 -0.38 0.75 -10.25
C THR A 57 0.82 1.60 -9.83
N LEU A 58 0.98 2.79 -10.42
CA LEU A 58 2.04 3.73 -10.01
C LEU A 58 1.84 4.23 -8.58
N ALA A 59 0.60 4.47 -8.15
CA ALA A 59 0.29 4.84 -6.78
C ALA A 59 0.71 3.75 -5.78
N VAL A 60 0.44 2.48 -6.09
CA VAL A 60 0.88 1.34 -5.26
C VAL A 60 2.40 1.27 -5.20
N ILE A 61 3.07 1.34 -6.35
CA ILE A 61 4.54 1.20 -6.44
C ILE A 61 5.23 2.36 -5.73
N PHE A 62 4.86 3.62 -6.03
CA PHE A 62 5.44 4.79 -5.37
C PHE A 62 5.13 4.83 -3.88
N GLY A 63 3.90 4.49 -3.48
CA GLY A 63 3.54 4.41 -2.07
C GLY A 63 4.41 3.41 -1.31
N LEU A 64 4.49 2.16 -1.79
CA LEU A 64 5.27 1.12 -1.13
C LEU A 64 6.77 1.41 -1.12
N THR A 65 7.33 1.90 -2.22
CA THR A 65 8.76 2.22 -2.30
C THR A 65 9.16 3.34 -1.34
N VAL A 66 8.38 4.41 -1.25
CA VAL A 66 8.66 5.52 -0.33
C VAL A 66 8.41 5.12 1.11
N TRP A 67 7.37 4.34 1.40
CA TRP A 67 7.12 3.84 2.75
C TRP A 67 8.23 2.91 3.23
N ILE A 68 8.62 1.91 2.45
CA ILE A 68 9.72 1.00 2.79
C ILE A 68 11.03 1.78 2.94
N GLY A 69 11.30 2.74 2.05
CA GLY A 69 12.47 3.60 2.15
C GLY A 69 12.50 4.41 3.45
N MET A 70 11.38 5.02 3.83
CA MET A 70 11.29 5.80 5.08
C MET A 70 11.33 4.93 6.33
N GLU A 71 10.70 3.75 6.31
CA GLU A 71 10.73 2.78 7.43
C GLU A 71 12.18 2.34 7.71
N LEU A 72 13.03 2.23 6.67
CA LEU A 72 14.44 1.83 6.79
C LEU A 72 15.37 2.98 7.17
N PHE A 73 15.15 4.20 6.67
CA PHE A 73 16.07 5.32 6.88
C PHE A 73 15.74 6.16 8.12
N GLN A 74 14.45 6.36 8.45
CA GLN A 74 13.99 7.19 9.59
C GLN A 74 12.65 6.70 10.18
N PRO A 75 12.66 5.65 11.01
CA PRO A 75 11.44 5.20 11.70
C PRO A 75 10.84 6.23 12.68
N ASP A 76 11.67 7.12 13.26
CA ASP A 76 11.27 8.18 14.22
C ASP A 76 11.42 9.61 13.65
N GLY A 77 11.32 9.77 12.32
CA GLY A 77 11.37 11.09 11.68
C GLY A 77 10.18 11.99 12.06
N LEU A 78 10.30 13.30 11.79
CA LEU A 78 9.26 14.32 12.04
C LEU A 78 7.91 14.03 11.34
N MET A 79 7.89 13.15 10.34
CA MET A 79 6.67 12.65 9.69
C MET A 79 6.61 11.11 9.77
N PRO A 80 5.45 10.53 10.15
CA PRO A 80 5.25 9.08 10.10
C PRO A 80 5.52 8.54 8.69
N PRO A 81 6.28 7.43 8.53
CA PRO A 81 6.58 6.82 7.23
C PRO A 81 5.35 6.56 6.36
N GLN A 82 4.23 6.22 6.99
CA GLN A 82 2.96 5.97 6.32
C GLN A 82 2.37 7.22 5.66
N LEU A 83 2.57 8.38 6.27
CA LEU A 83 2.10 9.64 5.70
C LEU A 83 2.93 10.01 4.47
N ALA A 84 4.26 9.79 4.53
CA ALA A 84 5.14 9.96 3.38
C ALA A 84 4.77 8.99 2.24
N GLY A 85 4.51 7.72 2.55
CA GLY A 85 4.03 6.73 1.60
C GLY A 85 2.67 7.09 0.99
N LEU A 86 1.73 7.59 1.79
CA LEU A 86 0.41 8.02 1.30
C LEU A 86 0.53 9.21 0.35
N ILE A 87 1.36 10.22 0.68
CA ILE A 87 1.62 11.36 -0.21
C ILE A 87 2.28 10.89 -1.50
N ALA A 88 3.27 9.99 -1.42
CA ALA A 88 3.91 9.43 -2.61
C ALA A 88 2.92 8.66 -3.49
N SER A 89 2.05 7.86 -2.88
CA SER A 89 0.97 7.14 -3.58
C SER A 89 0.01 8.11 -4.27
N PHE A 90 -0.37 9.19 -3.59
CA PHE A 90 -1.24 10.23 -4.15
C PHE A 90 -0.60 10.96 -5.32
N THR A 91 0.68 11.31 -5.20
CA THR A 91 1.46 11.91 -6.28
C THR A 91 1.58 10.94 -7.47
N GLY A 92 1.84 9.65 -7.21
CA GLY A 92 1.86 8.60 -8.23
C GLY A 92 0.52 8.45 -8.95
N MET A 93 -0.59 8.53 -8.21
CA MET A 93 -1.95 8.49 -8.77
C MET A 93 -2.20 9.70 -9.68
N ILE A 94 -1.82 10.90 -9.25
CA ILE A 94 -2.00 12.14 -10.03
C ILE A 94 -1.13 12.11 -11.29
N VAL A 95 0.17 11.82 -11.14
CA VAL A 95 1.12 11.79 -12.25
C VAL A 95 0.75 10.70 -13.25
N GLY A 96 0.43 9.50 -12.78
CA GLY A 96 0.02 8.39 -13.66
C GLY A 96 -1.33 8.63 -14.33
N SER A 97 -2.29 9.27 -13.65
CA SER A 97 -3.59 9.61 -14.26
C SER A 97 -3.50 10.77 -15.25
N LEU A 98 -2.56 11.72 -15.05
CA LEU A 98 -2.32 12.84 -15.97
C LEU A 98 -1.46 12.43 -17.18
N ALA A 99 -0.44 11.58 -16.99
CA ALA A 99 0.41 11.07 -18.06
C ALA A 99 -0.39 10.24 -19.08
N VAL A 100 -1.36 9.45 -18.61
CA VAL A 100 -2.23 8.64 -19.48
C VAL A 100 -3.29 9.46 -20.23
N LYS A 101 -3.52 10.74 -19.87
CA LYS A 101 -4.39 11.61 -20.67
C LYS A 101 -3.89 11.78 -22.12
N GLY A 102 -2.62 11.48 -22.41
CA GLY A 102 -2.05 11.42 -23.75
C GLY A 102 -2.21 10.06 -24.48
N PHE A 103 -2.60 8.99 -23.79
CA PHE A 103 -2.71 7.62 -24.31
C PHE A 103 -4.00 6.94 -23.82
N GLY A 104 -5.17 7.51 -24.13
CA GLY A 104 -6.43 6.76 -24.05
C GLY A 104 -6.45 5.63 -25.10
N PRO A 105 -7.04 4.44 -24.82
CA PRO A 105 -8.48 4.40 -24.57
C PRO A 105 -9.01 3.42 -23.49
N GLN A 106 -10.23 3.80 -23.06
CA GLN A 106 -11.40 3.02 -22.66
C GLN A 106 -11.48 2.26 -21.33
N ALA A 107 -12.39 2.80 -20.51
CA ALA A 107 -13.30 2.06 -19.64
C ALA A 107 -13.63 0.67 -20.19
N ALA A 108 -13.28 -0.35 -19.43
CA ALA A 108 -13.91 -1.66 -19.58
C ALA A 108 -15.18 -1.66 -18.73
N HIS A 109 -16.26 -2.09 -19.40
CA HIS A 109 -17.64 -2.25 -18.95
C HIS A 109 -17.81 -3.00 -17.64
#